data_AF-A0A6G0UB45-F1
#
_entry.id   AF-A0A6G0UB45-F1
#
_cell.length_a   1.000
_cell.length_b   1.000
_cell.length_c   1.000
_cell.angle_alpha   90.00
_cell.angle_beta   90.00
_cell.angle_gamma   90.00
#
_symmetry.space_group_name_H-M   'P 1'
#
loop_
_entity.id
_entity.type
_entity.pdbx_description
1 polymer ?
#
loop_
_entity_poly.entity_id
_entity_poly.type
_entity_poly.pdbx_seq_one_letter_code
_entity_poly.pdbx_strand_id
1 'polypeptide(L)'
;FTAEDFDPEKFASIVKASGARYFVLTSKHHEGFTLWPSKTSWNWNAVDLGPKRDLVGELKQSISKEGIHFGLYFSQYEWFNPLYMNDAEENTTDYVDQVSYPQMLEIVNNYGPEVVWSDGDWDQSDTYWKSKEFLAWLYNERLVN
;
A
#
# COMPACT_ATOMS: atom_id res chain seq x y z
N PHE A 1 11.33 -6.23 13.73
CA PHE A 1 11.64 -6.14 12.30
C PHE A 1 12.60 -4.97 12.10
N THR A 2 13.86 -5.19 11.72
CA THR A 2 14.88 -4.12 11.58
C THR A 2 15.43 -3.98 10.16
N ALA A 3 15.28 -5.00 9.31
CA ALA A 3 15.74 -4.99 7.92
C ALA A 3 17.24 -4.62 7.77
N GLU A 4 18.09 -5.12 8.67
CA GLU A 4 19.52 -4.75 8.75
C GLU A 4 20.30 -5.04 7.45
N ASP A 5 20.02 -6.17 6.81
CA ASP A 5 20.66 -6.58 5.55
C ASP A 5 19.88 -6.16 4.30
N PHE A 6 18.87 -5.29 4.44
CA PHE A 6 18.04 -4.87 3.31
C PHE A 6 18.77 -3.89 2.39
N ASP A 7 19.01 -4.36 1.16
CA ASP A 7 19.60 -3.63 0.04
C ASP A 7 18.61 -3.64 -1.15
N PRO A 8 17.95 -2.51 -1.46
CA PRO A 8 16.97 -2.42 -2.54
C PRO A 8 17.59 -2.56 -3.94
N GLU A 9 18.85 -2.16 -4.13
CA GLU A 9 19.55 -2.28 -5.42
C GLU A 9 19.90 -3.74 -5.70
N LYS A 10 20.40 -4.46 -4.69
CA LYS A 10 20.63 -5.91 -4.79
C LYS A 10 19.33 -6.66 -5.06
N PHE A 11 18.24 -6.27 -4.39
CA PHE A 11 16.94 -6.88 -4.63
C PHE A 11 16.46 -6.64 -6.08
N ALA A 12 16.54 -5.39 -6.57
CA ALA A 12 16.16 -5.06 -7.94
C ALA A 12 16.98 -5.84 -8.99
N SER A 13 18.29 -6.00 -8.75
CA SER A 13 19.15 -6.81 -9.61
C SER A 13 18.69 -8.28 -9.69
N ILE A 14 18.25 -8.86 -8.57
CA ILE A 14 17.70 -10.23 -8.53
C ILE A 14 16.40 -10.31 -9.34
N VAL A 15 15.49 -9.35 -9.17
CA VAL A 15 14.22 -9.31 -9.92
C VAL A 15 14.48 -9.17 -11.42
N LYS A 16 15.45 -8.35 -11.83
CA LYS A 16 15.86 -8.26 -13.24
C LYS A 16 16.43 -9.58 -13.75
N ALA A 17 17.31 -10.20 -12.98
CA ALA A 17 17.96 -11.46 -13.36
C ALA A 17 16.97 -12.61 -13.49
N SER A 18 15.84 -12.57 -12.76
CA SER A 18 14.77 -13.57 -12.91
C SER A 18 13.99 -13.43 -14.23
N GLY A 19 14.19 -12.34 -14.99
CA GLY A 19 13.45 -12.04 -16.22
C GLY A 19 12.07 -11.43 -15.98
N ALA A 20 11.74 -11.06 -14.73
CA ALA A 20 10.47 -10.42 -14.42
C ALA A 20 10.33 -9.07 -15.16
N ARG A 21 9.10 -8.72 -15.51
CA ARG A 21 8.75 -7.44 -16.15
C ARG A 21 8.00 -6.50 -15.24
N TYR A 22 7.45 -7.02 -14.15
CA TYR A 22 6.84 -6.24 -13.09
C TYR A 22 7.12 -6.87 -11.73
N PHE A 23 7.07 -6.07 -10.68
CA PHE A 23 7.18 -6.50 -9.30
C PHE A 23 6.12 -5.80 -8.46
N VAL A 24 5.43 -6.55 -7.59
CA VAL A 24 4.38 -6.02 -6.70
C VAL A 24 4.81 -6.24 -5.26
N LEU A 25 5.00 -5.16 -4.51
CA LEU A 25 5.38 -5.19 -3.09
C LEU A 25 4.13 -5.15 -2.20
N THR A 26 4.08 -6.00 -1.18
CA THR A 26 3.12 -5.86 -0.06
C THR A 26 3.41 -4.56 0.70
N SER A 27 2.66 -3.50 0.39
CA SER A 27 2.82 -2.20 1.05
C SER A 27 2.26 -2.23 2.48
N LYS A 28 1.11 -2.88 2.65
CA LYS A 28 0.39 -3.15 3.90
C LYS A 28 -0.36 -4.46 3.75
N HIS A 29 -0.28 -5.33 4.75
CA HIS A 29 -1.06 -6.56 4.83
C HIS A 29 -2.09 -6.47 5.98
N HIS A 30 -2.84 -7.54 6.26
CA HIS A 30 -3.98 -7.53 7.18
C HIS A 30 -3.60 -7.12 8.62
N GLU A 31 -2.35 -7.21 9.03
CA GLU A 31 -1.89 -6.71 10.33
C GLU A 31 -1.80 -5.17 10.42
N GLY A 32 -1.99 -4.46 9.32
CA GLY A 32 -2.04 -3.00 9.26
C GLY A 32 -0.70 -2.28 9.33
N PHE A 33 0.41 -3.01 9.39
CA PHE A 33 1.74 -2.41 9.41
C PHE A 33 2.12 -1.91 8.02
N THR A 34 2.31 -0.60 7.88
CA THR A 34 2.65 0.02 6.60
C THR A 34 4.17 0.06 6.40
N LEU A 35 4.63 -0.27 5.19
CA LEU A 35 6.05 -0.20 4.80
C LEU A 35 6.51 1.21 4.39
N TRP A 36 5.63 2.20 4.55
CA TRP A 36 5.84 3.62 4.28
C TRP A 36 5.36 4.46 5.49
N PRO A 37 5.73 5.74 5.62
CA PRO A 37 5.30 6.58 6.74
C PRO A 37 3.85 7.07 6.57
N SER A 38 2.87 6.17 6.63
CA SER A 38 1.46 6.56 6.50
C SER A 38 1.02 7.45 7.65
N LYS A 39 0.28 8.53 7.35
CA LYS A 39 -0.24 9.44 8.38
C LYS A 39 -1.30 8.79 9.27
N THR A 40 -1.99 7.77 8.74
CA THR A 40 -3.09 7.08 9.45
C THR A 40 -2.61 5.83 10.19
N SER A 41 -1.33 5.46 10.05
CA SER A 41 -0.66 4.38 10.79
C SER A 41 0.50 4.92 11.63
N TRP A 42 0.30 6.07 12.28
CA TRP A 42 1.30 6.67 13.16
C TRP A 42 1.74 5.68 14.24
N ASN A 43 3.05 5.54 14.43
CA ASN A 43 3.65 4.58 15.37
C ASN A 43 3.35 3.10 15.07
N TRP A 44 2.89 2.77 13.86
CA TRP A 44 2.71 1.40 13.36
C TRP A 44 3.13 1.28 11.89
N ASN A 45 4.35 1.72 11.59
CA ASN A 45 4.92 1.68 10.24
C ASN A 45 6.45 1.52 10.27
N ALA A 46 7.06 1.21 9.12
CA ALA A 46 8.50 0.93 8.99
C ALA A 46 9.43 2.13 9.24
N VAL A 47 8.90 3.34 9.24
CA VAL A 47 9.67 4.57 9.52
C VAL A 47 9.64 4.88 11.01
N ASP A 48 8.46 4.81 11.63
CA ASP A 48 8.28 5.06 13.06
C ASP A 48 8.79 3.91 13.93
N LEU A 49 8.74 2.68 13.44
CA LEU A 49 9.19 1.47 14.13
C LEU A 49 10.13 0.65 13.26
N GLY A 50 10.99 -0.13 13.91
CA GLY A 50 11.77 -1.13 13.21
C GLY A 50 12.86 -0.53 12.30
N PRO A 51 12.78 -0.69 10.95
CA PRO A 51 13.87 -0.31 10.04
C PRO A 51 14.23 1.18 9.99
N LYS A 52 13.33 2.08 10.40
CA LYS A 52 13.48 3.54 10.27
C LYS A 52 13.70 3.98 8.82
N ARG A 53 13.02 3.30 7.89
CA ARG A 53 13.19 3.45 6.43
C ARG A 53 11.85 3.39 5.72
N ASP A 54 11.71 4.20 4.66
CA ASP A 54 10.60 4.09 3.71
C ASP A 54 10.93 3.00 2.69
N LEU A 55 10.56 1.76 3.02
CA LEU A 55 10.91 0.59 2.21
C LEU A 55 10.19 0.60 0.86
N VAL A 56 8.98 1.19 0.79
CA VAL A 56 8.23 1.33 -0.46
C VAL A 56 8.97 2.27 -1.41
N GLY A 57 9.35 3.45 -0.93
CA GLY A 57 10.06 4.45 -1.72
C GLY A 57 11.41 3.94 -2.23
N GLU A 58 12.18 3.29 -1.36
CA GLU A 58 13.48 2.72 -1.70
C GLU A 58 13.38 1.62 -2.78
N LEU A 59 12.44 0.66 -2.64
CA LEU A 59 12.23 -0.37 -3.67
C LEU A 59 11.68 0.20 -4.97
N LYS A 60 10.73 1.14 -4.91
CA LYS A 60 10.21 1.80 -6.11
C LYS A 60 11.34 2.38 -6.94
N GLN A 61 12.28 3.08 -6.29
CA GLN A 61 13.41 3.70 -6.95
C GLN A 61 14.31 2.65 -7.63
N SER A 62 14.74 1.62 -6.89
CA SER A 62 15.67 0.62 -7.44
C SER A 62 15.03 -0.27 -8.51
N ILE A 63 13.78 -0.70 -8.35
CA ILE A 63 13.06 -1.49 -9.36
C ILE A 63 12.86 -0.69 -10.66
N SER A 64 12.51 0.60 -10.55
CA SER A 64 12.28 1.44 -11.72
C SER A 64 13.57 1.73 -12.50
N LYS A 65 14.73 1.85 -11.82
CA LYS A 65 16.05 1.99 -12.49
C LYS A 65 16.37 0.81 -13.41
N GLU A 66 15.87 -0.38 -13.06
CA GLU A 66 16.08 -1.60 -13.84
C GLU A 66 15.08 -1.76 -15.00
N GLY A 67 14.19 -0.79 -15.22
CA GLY A 67 13.18 -0.81 -16.29
C GLY A 67 12.06 -1.83 -16.03
N ILE A 68 11.82 -2.17 -14.76
CA ILE A 68 10.78 -3.11 -14.33
C ILE A 68 9.58 -2.30 -13.84
N HIS A 69 8.38 -2.69 -14.25
CA HIS A 69 7.15 -2.04 -13.80
C HIS A 69 6.93 -2.27 -12.30
N PHE A 70 6.57 -1.23 -11.57
CA PHE A 70 6.42 -1.33 -10.12
C PHE A 70 4.96 -1.25 -9.70
N GLY A 71 4.52 -2.20 -8.88
CA GLY A 71 3.20 -2.25 -8.29
C GLY A 71 3.22 -2.33 -6.77
N LEU A 72 2.07 -2.04 -6.17
CA LEU A 72 1.85 -2.16 -4.74
C LEU A 72 0.61 -3.01 -4.48
N TYR A 73 0.79 -4.02 -3.63
CA TYR A 73 -0.29 -4.74 -2.99
C TYR A 73 -0.77 -3.91 -1.79
N PHE A 74 -2.08 -3.85 -1.58
CA PHE A 74 -2.71 -3.16 -0.47
C PHE A 74 -3.85 -4.00 0.11
N SER A 75 -3.76 -4.35 1.39
CA SER A 75 -4.91 -4.94 2.07
C SER A 75 -5.92 -3.87 2.49
N GLN A 76 -7.16 -4.06 2.09
CA GLN A 76 -8.27 -3.14 2.37
C GLN A 76 -8.61 -3.09 3.86
N TYR A 77 -8.64 -4.22 4.55
CA TYR A 77 -8.97 -4.31 5.98
C TYR A 77 -7.76 -4.56 6.87
N GLU A 78 -7.96 -4.40 8.18
CA GLU A 78 -6.98 -4.65 9.22
C GLU A 78 -7.59 -5.53 10.32
N TRP A 79 -6.93 -6.63 10.69
CA TRP A 79 -7.43 -7.62 11.66
C TRP A 79 -7.82 -7.03 13.01
N PHE A 80 -7.09 -6.01 13.46
CA PHE A 80 -7.21 -5.49 14.83
C PHE A 80 -7.49 -3.99 14.87
N ASN A 81 -7.85 -3.38 13.75
CA ASN A 81 -8.19 -1.97 13.74
C ASN A 81 -9.57 -1.77 14.37
N PRO A 82 -9.70 -1.05 15.50
CA PRO A 82 -10.97 -0.88 16.18
C PRO A 82 -12.04 -0.24 15.32
N LEU A 83 -11.66 0.68 14.40
CA LEU A 83 -12.63 1.29 13.48
C LEU A 83 -13.22 0.25 12.54
N TYR A 84 -12.41 -0.68 12.02
CA TYR A 84 -12.90 -1.71 11.11
C TYR A 84 -13.83 -2.69 11.82
N MET A 85 -13.46 -3.09 13.04
CA MET A 85 -14.30 -3.96 13.88
C MET A 85 -15.62 -3.28 14.24
N ASN A 86 -15.59 -2.00 14.60
CA ASN A 86 -16.79 -1.23 14.95
C ASN A 86 -17.67 -0.97 13.72
N ASP A 87 -17.10 -0.68 12.54
CA ASP A 87 -17.85 -0.48 11.30
C ASP A 87 -18.75 -1.67 10.97
N ALA A 88 -18.24 -2.90 11.18
CA ALA A 88 -19.01 -4.12 10.97
C ALA A 88 -20.17 -4.29 11.96
N GLU A 89 -20.01 -3.84 13.21
CA GLU A 89 -21.03 -3.95 14.27
C GLU A 89 -22.07 -2.82 14.20
N GLU A 90 -21.63 -1.60 13.89
CA GLU A 90 -22.42 -0.37 13.97
C GLU A 90 -22.93 0.12 12.61
N ASN A 91 -22.54 -0.54 11.51
CA ASN A 91 -22.88 -0.18 10.13
C ASN A 91 -22.45 1.26 9.79
N THR A 92 -21.21 1.59 10.12
CA THR A 92 -20.52 2.86 9.82
C THR A 92 -19.42 2.66 8.76
N THR A 93 -18.73 3.73 8.36
CA THR A 93 -17.65 3.71 7.36
C THR A 93 -16.36 4.39 7.86
N ASP A 94 -16.23 4.55 9.18
CA ASP A 94 -15.16 5.34 9.80
C ASP A 94 -13.77 4.79 9.44
N TYR A 95 -13.61 3.47 9.37
CA TYR A 95 -12.33 2.89 8.99
C TYR A 95 -11.95 3.21 7.54
N VAL A 96 -12.91 3.14 6.62
CA VAL A 96 -12.63 3.46 5.22
C VAL A 96 -12.35 4.95 5.07
N ASP A 97 -13.13 5.80 5.71
CA ASP A 97 -13.01 7.25 5.63
C ASP A 97 -11.72 7.79 6.24
N GLN A 98 -11.28 7.19 7.35
CA GLN A 98 -10.18 7.72 8.16
C GLN A 98 -8.86 6.97 7.96
N VAL A 99 -8.89 5.72 7.49
CA VAL A 99 -7.71 4.86 7.39
C VAL A 99 -7.49 4.34 5.98
N SER A 100 -8.38 3.48 5.48
CA SER A 100 -8.12 2.70 4.27
C SER A 100 -8.08 3.58 3.01
N TYR A 101 -9.10 4.42 2.79
CA TYR A 101 -9.16 5.27 1.61
C TYR A 101 -8.03 6.32 1.57
N PRO A 102 -7.72 7.06 2.66
CA PRO A 102 -6.55 7.94 2.69
C PRO A 102 -5.24 7.21 2.37
N GLN A 103 -5.03 5.99 2.87
CA GLN A 103 -3.83 5.20 2.56
C GLN A 103 -3.75 4.81 1.09
N MET A 104 -4.87 4.43 0.46
CA MET A 104 -4.90 4.14 -0.97
C MET A 104 -4.50 5.37 -1.81
N LEU A 105 -4.96 6.56 -1.41
CA LEU A 105 -4.52 7.81 -2.04
C LEU A 105 -3.03 8.09 -1.80
N GLU A 106 -2.52 7.85 -0.57
CA GLU A 106 -1.10 8.02 -0.25
C GLU A 106 -0.20 7.14 -1.12
N ILE A 107 -0.50 5.84 -1.24
CA ILE A 107 0.36 4.92 -2.01
C ILE A 107 0.40 5.29 -3.50
N VAL A 108 -0.71 5.79 -4.04
CA VAL A 108 -0.76 6.24 -5.43
C VAL A 108 -0.01 7.54 -5.62
N ASN A 109 -0.30 8.55 -4.79
CA ASN A 109 0.28 9.89 -4.93
C ASN A 109 1.78 9.93 -4.62
N ASN A 110 2.25 9.17 -3.64
CA ASN A 110 3.65 9.22 -3.21
C ASN A 110 4.57 8.36 -4.09
N TYR A 111 4.06 7.24 -4.63
CA TYR A 111 4.91 6.24 -5.29
C TYR A 111 4.57 5.99 -6.76
N GLY A 112 3.42 6.49 -7.24
CA GLY A 112 2.98 6.34 -8.62
C GLY A 112 3.06 4.90 -9.15
N PRO A 113 2.57 3.88 -8.43
CA PRO A 113 2.60 2.51 -8.88
C PRO A 113 1.81 2.35 -10.20
N GLU A 114 2.26 1.40 -11.00
CA GLU A 114 1.62 1.03 -12.27
C GLU A 114 0.59 -0.08 -12.08
N VAL A 115 0.66 -0.78 -10.95
CA VAL A 115 -0.33 -1.76 -10.50
C VAL A 115 -0.70 -1.45 -9.05
N VAL A 116 -1.98 -1.25 -8.78
CA VAL A 116 -2.53 -1.30 -7.41
C VAL A 116 -3.27 -2.63 -7.30
N TRP A 117 -2.79 -3.52 -6.43
CA TRP A 117 -3.36 -4.85 -6.23
C TRP A 117 -4.03 -4.92 -4.86
N SER A 118 -5.35 -4.82 -4.83
CA SER A 118 -6.12 -4.84 -3.59
C SER A 118 -6.44 -6.27 -3.14
N ASP A 119 -6.40 -6.52 -1.83
CA ASP A 119 -6.88 -7.76 -1.18
C ASP A 119 -7.76 -7.43 0.03
N GLY A 120 -8.52 -8.41 0.51
CA GLY A 120 -9.21 -8.31 1.79
C GLY A 120 -10.60 -7.69 1.69
N ASP A 121 -11.24 -7.77 0.53
CA ASP A 121 -12.58 -7.20 0.28
C ASP A 121 -13.74 -8.09 0.76
N TRP A 122 -13.45 -9.35 1.09
CA TRP A 122 -14.39 -10.45 1.35
C TRP A 122 -15.67 -10.11 2.13
N ASP A 123 -15.53 -9.37 3.24
CA ASP A 123 -16.62 -9.17 4.20
C ASP A 123 -17.45 -7.90 3.96
N GLN A 124 -17.09 -7.10 2.96
CA GLN A 124 -17.67 -5.78 2.74
C GLN A 124 -17.94 -5.48 1.26
N SER A 125 -18.88 -4.58 0.99
CA SER A 125 -19.26 -4.23 -0.38
C SER A 125 -18.27 -3.28 -1.06
N ASP A 126 -18.30 -3.23 -2.40
CA ASP A 126 -17.54 -2.24 -3.18
C ASP A 126 -17.92 -0.79 -2.83
N THR A 127 -19.12 -0.58 -2.30
CA THR A 127 -19.60 0.73 -1.83
C THR A 127 -18.96 1.10 -0.50
N TYR A 128 -18.88 0.17 0.45
CA TYR A 128 -18.14 0.38 1.71
C TYR A 128 -16.69 0.77 1.43
N TRP A 129 -16.03 0.01 0.55
CA TRP A 129 -14.63 0.26 0.14
C TRP A 129 -14.41 1.49 -0.75
N LYS A 130 -15.47 2.24 -1.11
CA LYS A 130 -15.39 3.36 -2.06
C LYS A 130 -14.70 2.99 -3.38
N SER A 131 -14.81 1.74 -3.81
CA SER A 131 -14.00 1.19 -4.92
C SER A 131 -14.25 1.95 -6.23
N LYS A 132 -15.51 2.29 -6.52
CA LYS A 132 -15.86 3.06 -7.73
C LYS A 132 -15.32 4.48 -7.71
N GLU A 133 -15.33 5.13 -6.54
CA GLU A 133 -14.78 6.48 -6.35
C GLU A 133 -13.26 6.46 -6.56
N PHE A 134 -12.57 5.52 -5.90
CA PHE A 134 -11.13 5.34 -6.04
C PHE A 134 -10.72 5.10 -7.49
N LEU A 135 -11.39 4.18 -8.19
CA LEU A 135 -11.06 3.85 -9.58
C LEU A 135 -11.35 5.03 -10.53
N ALA A 136 -12.44 5.77 -10.30
CA ALA A 136 -12.74 6.97 -11.09
C ALA A 136 -11.65 8.03 -10.92
N TRP A 137 -11.23 8.30 -9.69
CA TRP A 137 -10.12 9.21 -9.39
C TRP A 137 -8.80 8.73 -10.02
N LEU A 138 -8.46 7.44 -9.85
CA LEU A 138 -7.20 6.85 -10.30
C LEU A 138 -7.00 6.93 -11.81
N TYR A 139 -8.06 6.70 -12.59
CA TYR A 139 -7.97 6.66 -14.05
C TYR A 139 -8.33 7.98 -14.74
N ASN A 140 -9.15 8.83 -14.14
CA ASN A 140 -9.59 10.07 -14.79
C ASN A 140 -8.83 11.31 -14.30
N GLU A 141 -8.49 11.40 -13.01
CA GLU A 141 -7.95 12.64 -12.44
C GLU A 141 -6.42 12.58 -12.29
N ARG A 142 -5.88 11.42 -11.91
CA ARG A 142 -4.43 11.23 -11.75
C ARG A 142 -3.66 11.23 -13.07
N LEU A 143 -4.26 10.79 -14.19
CA LEU A 143 -3.56 10.77 -15.49
C LEU A 143 -3.53 12.14 -16.19
N VAL A 144 -4.20 13.14 -15.63
CA VAL A 144 -4.33 14.49 -16.20
C VAL A 144 -3.36 15.51 -15.56
N ASN A 145 -2.77 15.18 -14.41
CA ASN A 145 -1.79 16.00 -13.70
C ASN A 145 -0.41 15.33 -13.66
#